data_AF-A0A937EQB4-F1
#
_entry.id   AF-A0A937EQB4-F1
#
_cell.length_a   1.000
_cell.length_b   1.000
_cell.length_c   1.000
_cell.angle_alpha   90.00
_cell.angle_beta   90.00
_cell.angle_gamma   90.00
#
_symmetry.space_group_name_H-M   'P 1'
#
loop_
_entity.id
_entity.type
_entity.pdbx_description
1 polymer ?
#
loop_
_entity_poly.entity_id
_entity_poly.type
_entity_poly.pdbx_seq_one_letter_code
_entity_poly.pdbx_strand_id
1 'polypeptide(L)'
;MNTVLEAGTHPLHGRATEVQALRQAIHSAHRTGCLHVSIEGGPGTGKSRLLAEAASMAGAAGATVLKGLQEEPGGPCDRTLVVLLDDTHCSDPADVKALARLRLEAAGRPVVWCTSRRWGRPNSPLDIALGSLALPHRMFRLRPLDDRAAQRMARDILGAEPDEELARTVSAVSGHPKALRALLEGLMDEGRVDVGATARLNGACLPERFKGLVRLYLQSCSPSTTHLILVAAVLGTHLIFGELTEVLGLKASQLLPDIQEAVTAGLLSQDGDDVRFANPLFRRVVMDSMAASAQVAVREQADEYRARQFGAALDWSGRDAGADATVVPLRRPAAAPAPPPAAAEWAHLTEKQVVIARLTVQGLTNKEIAERLYLSPHTVNYHLRKIFQALSIRSRTDLVRLAHTAAAGGTGASGAAERRIGGHAQA
;
A
#
# COMPACT_ATOMS: atom_id res chain seq x y z
N MET A 1 -10.58 -4.04 14.00
CA MET A 1 -9.70 -2.99 13.40
C MET A 1 -8.78 -2.41 14.47
N ASN A 2 -7.46 -2.65 14.47
CA ASN A 2 -6.54 -2.13 15.50
C ASN A 2 -5.25 -1.54 14.90
N THR A 3 -5.38 -0.60 13.96
CA THR A 3 -4.20 0.08 13.38
C THR A 3 -3.73 1.14 14.37
N VAL A 4 -2.50 1.02 14.89
CA VAL A 4 -1.89 2.02 15.77
C VAL A 4 -1.79 3.34 14.99
N LEU A 5 -2.70 4.27 15.26
CA LEU A 5 -2.62 5.65 14.76
C LEU A 5 -1.54 6.37 15.58
N GLU A 6 -0.29 6.30 15.13
CA GLU A 6 0.81 7.05 15.72
C GLU A 6 0.80 8.51 15.23
N ALA A 7 1.06 9.44 16.15
CA ALA A 7 1.29 10.83 15.80
C ALA A 7 2.58 10.90 14.98
N GLY A 8 2.51 11.48 13.78
CA GLY A 8 3.68 11.64 12.93
C GLY A 8 4.60 12.75 13.44
N THR A 9 5.88 12.61 13.12
CA THR A 9 6.97 13.47 13.58
C THR A 9 7.03 14.85 12.91
N HIS A 10 6.39 15.02 11.75
CA HIS A 10 6.39 16.27 10.98
C HIS A 10 4.97 16.86 10.84
N PRO A 11 4.86 18.19 10.69
CA PRO A 11 3.57 18.87 10.55
C PRO A 11 2.84 18.50 9.26
N LEU A 12 1.52 18.64 9.28
CA LEU A 12 0.66 18.39 8.12
C LEU A 12 0.70 19.58 7.15
N HIS A 13 1.11 19.33 5.92
CA HIS A 13 1.08 20.33 4.84
C HIS A 13 -0.13 20.11 3.91
N GLY A 14 -0.73 21.21 3.45
CA GLY A 14 -1.80 21.17 2.43
C GLY A 14 -3.16 20.66 2.93
N ARG A 15 -3.35 20.55 4.26
CA ARG A 15 -4.57 20.01 4.90
C ARG A 15 -5.24 20.97 5.89
N ALA A 16 -4.96 22.27 5.79
CA ALA A 16 -5.41 23.26 6.77
C ALA A 16 -6.94 23.31 6.89
N THR A 17 -7.66 23.20 5.76
CA THR A 17 -9.12 23.17 5.71
C THR A 17 -9.71 21.96 6.42
N GLU A 18 -9.17 20.77 6.17
CA GLU A 18 -9.64 19.52 6.75
C GLU A 18 -9.31 19.44 8.25
N VAL A 19 -8.11 19.89 8.64
CA VAL A 19 -7.71 19.99 10.05
C VAL A 19 -8.60 20.97 10.80
N GLN A 20 -8.89 22.14 10.23
CA GLN A 20 -9.78 23.12 10.84
C GLN A 20 -11.20 22.58 10.99
N ALA A 21 -11.70 21.84 10.01
CA ALA A 21 -13.04 21.28 10.05
C ALA A 21 -13.16 20.13 11.07
N LEU A 22 -12.13 19.29 11.21
CA LEU A 22 -12.02 18.29 12.27
C LEU A 22 -11.95 18.94 13.65
N ARG A 23 -11.14 19.99 13.80
CA ARG A 23 -11.06 20.77 15.04
C ARG A 23 -12.43 21.33 15.41
N GLN A 24 -13.12 21.96 14.47
CA GLN A 24 -14.48 22.48 14.71
C GLN A 24 -15.45 21.38 15.12
N ALA A 25 -15.42 20.22 14.45
CA ALA A 25 -16.26 19.08 14.78
C ALA A 25 -16.06 18.59 16.23
N ILE A 26 -14.80 18.42 16.64
CA ILE A 26 -14.43 17.99 18.00
C ILE A 26 -14.92 19.01 19.04
N HIS A 27 -14.73 20.32 18.79
CA HIS A 27 -15.16 21.36 19.73
C HIS A 27 -16.68 21.56 19.75
N SER A 28 -17.37 21.37 18.62
CA SER A 28 -18.82 21.53 18.55
C SER A 28 -19.60 20.37 19.17
N ALA A 29 -18.96 19.20 19.34
CA ALA A 29 -19.58 17.98 19.83
C ALA A 29 -20.32 18.17 21.16
N HIS A 30 -19.73 18.92 22.10
CA HIS A 30 -20.37 19.25 23.38
C HIS A 30 -21.73 19.97 23.23
N ARG A 31 -21.94 20.69 22.13
CA ARG A 31 -23.19 21.43 21.87
C ARG A 31 -24.17 20.68 20.97
N THR A 32 -23.65 19.94 19.99
CA THR A 32 -24.48 19.23 18.99
C THR A 32 -24.79 17.78 19.37
N GLY A 33 -24.16 17.26 20.42
CA GLY A 33 -24.24 15.86 20.80
C GLY A 33 -23.34 14.99 19.90
N CYS A 34 -23.95 14.10 19.12
CA CYS A 34 -23.22 13.16 18.27
C CYS A 34 -23.02 13.69 16.85
N LEU A 35 -21.83 13.48 16.27
CA LEU A 35 -21.46 13.90 14.92
C LEU A 35 -20.70 12.79 14.20
N HIS A 36 -20.85 12.71 12.87
CA HIS A 36 -20.01 11.85 12.04
C HIS A 36 -19.18 12.69 11.06
N VAL A 37 -17.88 12.45 11.02
CA VAL A 37 -16.91 13.01 10.09
C VAL A 37 -16.31 11.88 9.26
N SER A 38 -16.49 11.91 7.95
CA SER A 38 -15.91 10.95 7.02
C SER A 38 -14.79 11.58 6.19
N ILE A 39 -13.67 10.88 6.08
CA ILE A 39 -12.50 11.27 5.29
C ILE A 39 -12.35 10.28 4.13
N GLU A 40 -12.68 10.73 2.92
CA GLU A 40 -12.49 9.98 1.70
C GLU A 40 -11.19 10.40 1.02
N GLY A 41 -10.51 9.45 0.37
CA GLY A 41 -9.34 9.79 -0.43
C GLY A 41 -8.69 8.59 -1.07
N GLY A 42 -7.91 8.83 -2.12
CA GLY A 42 -7.09 7.83 -2.77
C GLY A 42 -6.10 7.15 -1.82
N PRO A 43 -5.51 6.01 -2.19
CA PRO A 43 -4.46 5.37 -1.40
C PRO A 43 -3.26 6.32 -1.23
N GLY A 44 -2.64 6.31 -0.05
CA GLY A 44 -1.44 7.12 0.22
C GLY A 44 -1.67 8.64 0.39
N THR A 45 -2.91 9.14 0.26
CA THR A 45 -3.28 10.58 0.38
C THR A 45 -3.17 11.19 1.78
N GLY A 46 -2.92 10.36 2.81
CA GLY A 46 -2.71 10.82 4.19
C GLY A 46 -3.92 10.64 5.14
N LYS A 47 -4.95 9.86 4.76
CA LYS A 47 -6.14 9.59 5.59
C LYS A 47 -5.81 9.16 7.04
N SER A 48 -5.02 8.09 7.20
CA SER A 48 -4.62 7.57 8.51
C SER A 48 -3.84 8.61 9.32
N ARG A 49 -2.97 9.40 8.68
CA ARG A 49 -2.24 10.49 9.34
C ARG A 49 -3.17 11.61 9.82
N LEU A 50 -4.19 11.95 9.03
CA LEU A 50 -5.19 12.94 9.41
C LEU A 50 -6.07 12.45 10.57
N LEU A 51 -6.43 11.16 10.60
CA LEU A 51 -7.10 10.55 11.77
C LEU A 51 -6.20 10.56 13.01
N ALA A 52 -4.91 10.28 12.88
CA ALA A 52 -3.96 10.38 13.99
C ALA A 52 -3.84 11.82 14.51
N GLU A 53 -3.90 12.82 13.62
CA GLU A 53 -3.95 14.22 14.03
C GLU A 53 -5.25 14.56 14.76
N ALA A 54 -6.38 14.04 14.29
CA ALA A 54 -7.66 14.16 15.00
C ALA A 54 -7.60 13.55 16.41
N ALA A 55 -6.91 12.41 16.57
CA ALA A 55 -6.64 11.81 17.87
C ALA A 55 -5.89 12.76 18.81
N SER A 56 -4.80 13.36 18.31
CA SER A 56 -3.98 14.31 19.05
C SER A 56 -4.77 15.55 19.46
N MET A 57 -5.51 16.15 18.52
CA MET A 57 -6.36 17.31 18.78
C MET A 57 -7.48 17.01 19.78
N ALA A 58 -8.10 15.84 19.71
CA ALA A 58 -9.13 15.41 20.65
C ALA A 58 -8.54 15.22 22.06
N GLY A 59 -7.38 14.56 22.18
CA GLY A 59 -6.68 14.42 23.45
C GLY A 59 -6.30 15.76 24.08
N ALA A 60 -5.80 16.71 23.27
CA ALA A 60 -5.47 18.07 23.73
C ALA A 60 -6.70 18.87 24.17
N ALA A 61 -7.87 18.59 23.59
CA ALA A 61 -9.15 19.16 24.01
C ALA A 61 -9.77 18.45 25.23
N GLY A 62 -9.09 17.45 25.80
CA GLY A 62 -9.55 16.68 26.95
C GLY A 62 -10.60 15.62 26.63
N ALA A 63 -10.82 15.27 25.36
CA ALA A 63 -11.74 14.22 24.95
C ALA A 63 -11.15 12.82 25.17
N THR A 64 -12.01 11.83 25.42
CA THR A 64 -11.60 10.42 25.39
C THR A 64 -11.49 9.98 23.94
N VAL A 65 -10.35 9.42 23.54
CA VAL A 65 -10.12 8.95 22.16
C VAL A 65 -10.10 7.42 22.14
N LEU A 66 -10.90 6.84 21.25
CA LEU A 66 -10.89 5.40 20.94
C LEU A 66 -10.38 5.16 19.53
N LYS A 67 -9.38 4.28 19.40
CA LYS A 67 -8.76 3.91 18.12
C LYS A 67 -9.31 2.56 17.68
N GLY A 68 -10.55 2.55 17.22
CA GLY A 68 -11.27 1.35 16.79
C GLY A 68 -12.45 1.01 17.69
N LEU A 69 -13.18 -0.04 17.30
CA LEU A 69 -14.42 -0.47 17.98
C LEU A 69 -14.20 -1.54 19.06
N GLN A 70 -12.97 -2.06 19.18
CA GLN A 70 -12.64 -3.12 20.13
C GLN A 70 -12.08 -2.55 21.46
N GLU A 71 -11.81 -1.25 21.51
CA GLU A 71 -11.39 -0.55 22.71
C GLU A 71 -12.60 -0.17 23.54
N GLU A 72 -12.53 -0.37 24.87
CA GLU A 72 -13.62 0.04 25.76
C GLU A 72 -13.52 1.54 26.07
N PRO A 73 -14.65 2.28 26.11
CA PRO A 73 -14.69 3.69 26.41
C PRO A 73 -14.30 3.98 27.87
N GLY A 74 -13.00 4.11 28.12
CA GLY A 74 -12.46 4.56 29.41
C GLY A 74 -12.69 6.05 29.67
N GLY A 75 -12.62 6.46 30.94
CA GLY A 75 -12.73 7.87 31.35
C GLY A 75 -14.15 8.32 31.71
N PRO A 76 -14.30 9.55 32.23
CA PRO A 76 -15.55 10.04 32.80
C PRO A 76 -16.61 10.34 31.71
N CYS A 77 -17.88 10.09 32.05
CA CYS A 77 -19.01 10.16 31.11
C CYS A 77 -19.36 11.58 30.61
N ASP A 78 -18.79 12.62 31.23
CA ASP A 78 -18.98 14.04 30.89
C ASP A 78 -18.11 14.51 29.71
N ARG A 79 -17.08 13.74 29.34
CA ARG A 79 -16.17 14.05 28.25
C ARG A 79 -16.72 13.60 26.91
N THR A 80 -16.43 14.40 25.88
CA THR A 80 -16.67 13.98 24.49
C THR A 80 -15.88 12.72 24.21
N LEU A 81 -16.54 11.74 23.60
CA LEU A 81 -15.92 10.52 23.09
C LEU A 81 -15.61 10.71 21.60
N VAL A 82 -14.37 10.54 21.19
CA VAL A 82 -13.96 10.59 19.78
C VAL A 82 -13.55 9.19 19.34
N VAL A 83 -14.31 8.61 18.42
CA VAL A 83 -14.09 7.25 17.90
C VAL A 83 -13.45 7.34 16.52
N LEU A 84 -12.28 6.77 16.35
CA LEU A 84 -11.49 6.81 15.12
C LEU A 84 -11.53 5.45 14.43
N LEU A 85 -12.08 5.38 13.22
CA LEU A 85 -12.19 4.16 12.42
C LEU A 85 -11.45 4.34 11.10
N ASP A 86 -10.28 3.73 10.98
CA ASP A 86 -9.49 3.79 9.74
C ASP A 86 -9.90 2.68 8.78
N ASP A 87 -9.95 3.01 7.48
CA ASP A 87 -10.26 2.10 6.38
C ASP A 87 -11.56 1.26 6.60
N THR A 88 -12.70 1.93 6.78
CA THR A 88 -14.01 1.29 7.03
C THR A 88 -14.44 0.30 5.95
N HIS A 89 -13.94 0.45 4.73
CA HIS A 89 -14.13 -0.51 3.63
C HIS A 89 -13.56 -1.92 3.90
N CYS A 90 -12.65 -2.07 4.86
CA CYS A 90 -12.09 -3.34 5.30
C CYS A 90 -12.84 -3.96 6.50
N SER A 91 -13.97 -3.39 6.93
CA SER A 91 -14.73 -3.85 8.09
C SER A 91 -15.39 -5.22 7.88
N ASP A 92 -15.55 -5.97 8.95
CA ASP A 92 -16.27 -7.24 8.96
C ASP A 92 -17.63 -7.15 9.71
N PRO A 93 -18.48 -8.20 9.68
CA PRO A 93 -19.75 -8.19 10.41
C PRO A 93 -19.61 -8.10 11.94
N ALA A 94 -18.45 -8.42 12.52
CA ALA A 94 -18.22 -8.26 13.95
C ALA A 94 -18.03 -6.78 14.32
N ASP A 95 -17.43 -5.98 13.44
CA ASP A 95 -17.31 -4.52 13.61
C ASP A 95 -18.70 -3.85 13.69
N VAL A 96 -19.70 -4.33 12.94
CA VAL A 96 -21.09 -3.80 13.04
C VAL A 96 -21.70 -4.09 14.42
N LYS A 97 -21.44 -5.27 14.99
CA LYS A 97 -21.90 -5.60 16.34
C LYS A 97 -21.17 -4.76 17.39
N ALA A 98 -19.87 -4.54 17.22
CA ALA A 98 -19.07 -3.70 18.10
C ALA A 98 -19.54 -2.24 18.07
N LEU A 99 -19.91 -1.71 16.89
CA LEU A 99 -20.54 -0.39 16.75
C LEU A 99 -21.84 -0.29 17.57
N ALA A 100 -22.72 -1.29 17.45
CA ALA A 100 -23.98 -1.31 18.19
C ALA A 100 -23.77 -1.35 19.71
N ARG A 101 -22.79 -2.13 20.17
CA ARG A 101 -22.39 -2.17 21.59
C ARG A 101 -21.85 -0.82 22.07
N LEU A 102 -20.89 -0.24 21.34
CA LEU A 102 -20.29 1.03 21.71
C LEU A 102 -21.32 2.17 21.73
N ARG A 103 -22.32 2.14 20.85
CA ARG A 103 -23.44 3.09 20.87
C ARG A 103 -24.26 3.00 22.17
N LEU A 104 -24.51 1.78 22.66
CA LEU A 104 -25.24 1.58 23.92
C LEU A 104 -24.41 2.05 25.13
N GLU A 105 -23.11 1.75 25.14
CA GLU A 105 -22.19 2.17 26.21
C GLU A 105 -21.94 3.68 26.22
N ALA A 106 -21.97 4.30 25.04
CA ALA A 106 -21.85 5.75 24.86
C ALA A 106 -23.20 6.48 24.90
N ALA A 107 -24.27 5.83 25.37
CA ALA A 107 -25.56 6.50 25.54
C ALA A 107 -25.44 7.66 26.53
N GLY A 108 -25.91 8.84 26.14
CA GLY A 108 -25.91 10.05 26.99
C GLY A 108 -24.61 10.86 27.00
N ARG A 109 -23.56 10.45 26.25
CA ARG A 109 -22.34 11.25 26.07
C ARG A 109 -22.22 11.78 24.62
N PRO A 110 -21.61 12.96 24.38
CA PRO A 110 -21.33 13.43 23.04
C PRO A 110 -20.32 12.52 22.33
N VAL A 111 -20.65 12.03 21.14
CA VAL A 111 -19.77 11.13 20.36
C VAL A 111 -19.42 11.71 19.00
N VAL A 112 -18.14 11.86 18.71
CA VAL A 112 -17.64 12.21 17.36
C VAL A 112 -17.06 10.96 16.71
N TRP A 113 -17.72 10.50 15.65
CA TRP A 113 -17.23 9.42 14.80
C TRP A 113 -16.33 10.02 13.72
N CYS A 114 -15.05 9.67 13.69
CA CYS A 114 -14.15 10.03 12.61
C CYS A 114 -13.79 8.77 11.83
N THR A 115 -14.22 8.69 10.58
CA THR A 115 -13.99 7.50 9.74
C THR A 115 -13.13 7.84 8.54
N SER A 116 -12.34 6.88 8.05
CA SER A 116 -11.68 7.00 6.76
C SER A 116 -12.09 5.88 5.80
N ARG A 117 -12.16 6.22 4.51
CA ARG A 117 -12.44 5.25 3.44
C ARG A 117 -11.74 5.61 2.13
N ARG A 118 -11.68 4.64 1.22
CA ARG A 118 -11.23 4.88 -0.16
C ARG A 118 -12.40 5.40 -1.00
N TRP A 119 -12.11 6.35 -1.88
CA TRP A 119 -13.06 6.82 -2.88
C TRP A 119 -13.41 5.67 -3.84
N GLY A 120 -14.66 5.61 -4.30
CA GLY A 120 -15.09 4.71 -5.38
C GLY A 120 -15.35 3.27 -4.96
N ARG A 121 -15.09 2.93 -3.69
CA ARG A 121 -15.52 1.65 -3.11
C ARG A 121 -17.00 1.74 -2.69
N PRO A 122 -17.78 0.67 -2.85
CA PRO A 122 -19.12 0.59 -2.28
C PRO A 122 -19.04 0.70 -0.75
N ASN A 123 -20.13 1.18 -0.14
CA ASN A 123 -20.24 1.30 1.31
C ASN A 123 -20.12 -0.09 1.94
N SER A 124 -19.28 -0.22 2.98
CA SER A 124 -19.23 -1.43 3.77
C SER A 124 -20.46 -1.59 4.66
N PRO A 125 -20.73 -2.78 5.24
CA PRO A 125 -21.78 -2.94 6.24
C PRO A 125 -21.64 -1.96 7.41
N LEU A 126 -20.41 -1.61 7.79
CA LEU A 126 -20.14 -0.62 8.83
C LEU A 126 -20.51 0.80 8.38
N ASP A 127 -20.20 1.18 7.13
CA ASP A 127 -20.60 2.48 6.57
C ASP A 127 -22.13 2.61 6.54
N ILE A 128 -22.84 1.53 6.19
CA ILE A 128 -24.31 1.48 6.19
C ILE A 128 -24.85 1.65 7.62
N ALA A 129 -24.26 0.94 8.59
CA ALA A 129 -24.64 1.02 10.00
C ALA A 129 -24.34 2.40 10.62
N LEU A 130 -23.27 3.08 10.20
CA LEU A 130 -23.00 4.47 10.59
C LEU A 130 -24.01 5.44 9.96
N GLY A 131 -24.38 5.23 8.70
CA GLY A 131 -25.38 6.02 8.00
C GLY A 131 -26.77 5.92 8.62
N SER A 132 -27.15 4.76 9.18
CA SER A 132 -28.44 4.58 9.87
C SER A 132 -28.52 5.29 11.22
N LEU A 133 -27.42 5.83 11.75
CA LEU A 133 -27.41 6.57 13.00
C LEU A 133 -28.06 7.97 12.89
N ALA A 134 -28.36 8.43 11.67
CA ALA A 134 -28.97 9.73 11.37
C ALA A 134 -28.24 10.93 12.04
N LEU A 135 -26.92 10.85 12.14
CA LEU A 135 -26.08 11.89 12.71
C LEU A 135 -25.82 13.00 11.68
N PRO A 136 -25.60 14.26 12.11
CA PRO A 136 -25.07 15.27 11.22
C PRO A 136 -23.72 14.79 10.69
N HIS A 137 -23.64 14.64 9.37
CA HIS A 137 -22.51 14.03 8.68
C HIS A 137 -21.73 15.09 7.88
N ARG A 138 -20.42 15.16 8.11
CA ARG A 138 -19.50 16.02 7.36
C ARG A 138 -18.50 15.15 6.62
N MET A 139 -18.45 15.29 5.29
CA MET A 139 -17.55 14.48 4.47
C MET A 139 -16.46 15.36 3.83
N PHE A 140 -15.21 14.93 3.99
CA PHE A 140 -14.04 15.57 3.39
C PHE A 140 -13.41 14.65 2.37
N ARG A 141 -13.15 15.17 1.17
CA ARG A 141 -12.43 14.46 0.12
C ARG A 141 -11.00 14.99 0.06
N LEU A 142 -10.05 14.15 0.46
CA LEU A 142 -8.64 14.45 0.38
C LEU A 142 -8.20 14.48 -1.07
N ARG A 143 -7.96 15.68 -1.56
CA ARG A 143 -7.30 15.91 -2.85
C ARG A 143 -5.84 15.43 -2.80
N PRO A 144 -5.23 15.09 -3.94
CA PRO A 144 -3.79 14.88 -4.02
C PRO A 144 -3.03 16.07 -3.40
N LEU A 145 -1.88 15.80 -2.77
CA LEU A 145 -1.02 16.83 -2.20
C LEU A 145 -0.50 17.78 -3.30
N ASP A 146 -0.68 19.09 -3.13
CA ASP A 146 -0.15 20.07 -4.07
C ASP A 146 1.38 20.19 -3.99
N ASP A 147 2.00 20.67 -5.07
CA ASP A 147 3.46 20.79 -5.19
C ASP A 147 4.07 21.66 -4.08
N ARG A 148 3.41 22.76 -3.70
CA ARG A 148 3.92 23.64 -2.63
C ARG A 148 3.95 22.90 -1.29
N ALA A 149 2.94 22.09 -1.00
CA ALA A 149 2.85 21.26 0.18
C ALA A 149 3.82 20.08 0.14
N ALA A 150 4.09 19.51 -1.04
CA ALA A 150 5.13 18.51 -1.25
C ALA A 150 6.53 19.07 -0.98
N GLN A 151 6.86 20.26 -1.51
CA GLN A 151 8.14 20.93 -1.25
C GLN A 151 8.35 21.25 0.23
N ARG A 152 7.32 21.77 0.92
CA ARG A 152 7.39 22.00 2.38
C ARG A 152 7.57 20.70 3.16
N MET A 153 6.87 19.63 2.78
CA MET A 153 7.05 18.31 3.38
C MET A 153 8.47 17.78 3.14
N ALA A 154 9.03 18.02 1.96
CA ALA A 154 10.39 17.62 1.63
C ALA A 154 11.41 18.32 2.51
N ARG A 155 11.30 19.65 2.64
CA ARG A 155 12.15 20.43 3.54
C ARG A 155 12.10 19.94 4.98
N ASP A 156 10.90 19.65 5.50
CA ASP A 156 10.75 19.21 6.89
C ASP A 156 11.35 17.81 7.13
N ILE A 157 11.33 16.93 6.12
CA ILE A 157 11.94 15.59 6.21
C ILE A 157 13.47 15.68 6.05
N LEU A 158 13.95 16.47 5.09
CA LEU A 158 15.38 16.60 4.75
C LEU A 158 16.13 17.49 5.75
N GLY A 159 15.44 18.40 6.44
CA GLY A 159 16.05 19.43 7.29
C GLY A 159 16.70 20.59 6.54
N ALA A 160 16.65 20.60 5.20
CA ALA A 160 17.20 21.65 4.33
C ALA A 160 16.32 21.84 3.09
N GLU A 161 16.47 22.98 2.40
CA GLU A 161 15.77 23.23 1.13
C GLU A 161 16.34 22.29 0.04
N PRO A 162 15.48 21.58 -0.73
CA PRO A 162 15.93 20.75 -1.83
C PRO A 162 16.51 21.59 -2.97
N ASP A 163 17.57 21.10 -3.60
CA ASP A 163 18.10 21.70 -4.83
C ASP A 163 17.14 21.52 -6.03
N GLU A 164 17.49 22.09 -7.19
CA GLU A 164 16.62 22.07 -8.38
C GLU A 164 16.33 20.65 -8.90
N GLU A 165 17.28 19.72 -8.77
CA GLU A 165 17.11 18.33 -9.20
C GLU A 165 16.21 17.53 -8.25
N LEU A 166 16.43 17.66 -6.94
CA LEU A 166 15.60 17.05 -5.93
C LEU A 166 14.19 17.66 -5.93
N ALA A 167 14.07 18.98 -6.13
CA ALA A 167 12.78 19.66 -6.25
C ALA A 167 11.96 19.14 -7.44
N ARG A 168 12.59 18.89 -8.60
CA ARG A 168 11.92 18.26 -9.76
C ARG A 168 11.43 16.84 -9.43
N THR A 169 12.24 16.07 -8.72
CA THR A 169 11.88 14.71 -8.31
C THR A 169 10.73 14.71 -7.29
N VAL A 170 10.73 15.66 -6.34
CA VAL A 170 9.64 15.87 -5.38
C VAL A 170 8.34 16.27 -6.11
N SER A 171 8.43 17.17 -7.10
CA SER A 171 7.28 17.54 -7.93
C SER A 171 6.73 16.33 -8.69
N ALA A 172 7.57 15.43 -9.22
CA ALA A 172 7.14 14.19 -9.86
C ALA A 172 6.40 13.22 -8.91
N VAL A 173 6.60 13.35 -7.58
CA VAL A 173 5.90 12.56 -6.54
C VAL A 173 4.78 13.32 -5.84
N SER A 174 4.50 14.54 -6.28
CA SER A 174 3.38 15.31 -5.77
C SER A 174 2.07 14.56 -5.98
N GLY A 175 1.11 14.81 -5.09
CA GLY A 175 -0.13 14.05 -5.01
C GLY A 175 -0.13 12.91 -4.00
N HIS A 176 1.02 12.27 -3.72
CA HIS A 176 1.11 11.05 -2.91
C HIS A 176 2.05 11.19 -1.70
N PRO A 177 1.57 11.74 -0.56
CA PRO A 177 2.37 11.93 0.66
C PRO A 177 3.14 10.69 1.12
N LYS A 178 2.52 9.49 1.05
CA LYS A 178 3.19 8.24 1.45
C LYS A 178 4.36 7.88 0.53
N ALA A 179 4.20 8.13 -0.78
CA ALA A 179 5.24 7.87 -1.76
C ALA A 179 6.38 8.89 -1.63
N LEU A 180 6.06 10.16 -1.43
CA LEU A 180 7.04 11.22 -1.19
C LEU A 180 7.90 10.93 0.04
N ARG A 181 7.27 10.51 1.14
CA ARG A 181 7.99 10.08 2.35
C ARG A 181 8.91 8.89 2.07
N ALA A 182 8.39 7.84 1.42
CA ALA A 182 9.18 6.65 1.11
C ALA A 182 10.37 6.95 0.20
N LEU A 183 10.24 7.93 -0.70
CA LEU A 183 11.33 8.44 -1.52
C LEU A 183 12.36 9.16 -0.67
N LEU A 184 11.96 10.19 0.08
CA LEU A 184 12.92 11.06 0.79
C LEU A 184 13.63 10.34 1.93
N GLU A 185 12.89 9.61 2.77
CA GLU A 185 13.49 8.81 3.84
C GLU A 185 14.41 7.74 3.26
N GLY A 186 14.01 7.10 2.15
CA GLY A 186 14.86 6.12 1.46
C GLY A 186 16.14 6.73 0.90
N LEU A 187 16.08 7.93 0.32
CA LEU A 187 17.26 8.62 -0.18
C LEU A 187 18.21 9.00 0.96
N MET A 188 17.69 9.41 2.11
CA MET A 188 18.49 9.71 3.30
C MET A 188 19.13 8.45 3.91
N ASP A 189 18.34 7.40 4.11
CA ASP A 189 18.77 6.12 4.69
C ASP A 189 19.88 5.46 3.85
N GLU A 190 19.82 5.63 2.52
CA GLU A 190 20.79 5.06 1.58
C GLU A 190 21.99 5.99 1.27
N GLY A 191 22.09 7.15 1.94
CA GLY A 191 23.18 8.11 1.73
C GLY A 191 23.19 8.72 0.32
N ARG A 192 22.01 8.82 -0.31
CA ARG A 192 21.79 9.36 -1.66
C ARG A 192 21.41 10.84 -1.66
N VAL A 193 21.36 11.49 -0.49
CA VAL A 193 21.23 12.93 -0.37
C VAL A 193 22.40 13.47 0.44
N ASP A 194 23.06 14.50 -0.07
CA ASP A 194 24.01 15.30 0.71
C ASP A 194 23.29 16.52 1.29
N VAL A 195 23.25 16.62 2.62
CA VAL A 195 22.53 17.68 3.34
C VAL A 195 23.55 18.70 3.84
N GLY A 196 23.74 19.75 3.05
CA GLY A 196 24.52 20.94 3.42
C GLY A 196 23.61 22.15 3.63
N ALA A 197 23.96 23.29 3.02
CA ALA A 197 23.06 24.45 2.94
C ALA A 197 21.78 24.16 2.13
N THR A 198 21.87 23.20 1.20
CA THR A 198 20.77 22.67 0.39
C THR A 198 20.90 21.16 0.36
N ALA A 199 19.78 20.44 0.31
CA ALA A 199 19.76 18.99 0.11
C ALA A 199 19.95 18.66 -1.37
N ARG A 200 21.03 17.94 -1.71
CA ARG A 200 21.41 17.60 -3.09
C ARG A 200 21.35 16.12 -3.36
N LEU A 201 20.85 15.74 -4.54
CA LEU A 201 20.74 14.34 -4.93
C LEU A 201 22.11 13.78 -5.37
N ASN A 202 22.58 12.72 -4.72
CA ASN A 202 23.82 12.02 -5.04
C ASN A 202 23.53 10.74 -5.82
N GLY A 203 23.35 10.93 -7.14
CA GLY A 203 23.00 9.87 -8.08
C GLY A 203 21.50 9.60 -8.11
N ALA A 204 21.06 8.94 -9.16
CA ALA A 204 19.66 9.03 -9.56
C ALA A 204 18.90 7.69 -9.46
N CYS A 205 19.47 6.71 -8.76
CA CYS A 205 18.77 5.46 -8.48
C CYS A 205 17.63 5.71 -7.49
N LEU A 206 16.45 5.17 -7.79
CA LEU A 206 15.34 5.20 -6.85
C LEU A 206 15.66 4.33 -5.62
N PRO A 207 15.35 4.80 -4.39
CA PRO A 207 15.56 4.03 -3.17
C PRO A 207 14.79 2.72 -3.12
N GLU A 208 15.32 1.71 -2.44
CA GLU A 208 14.66 0.44 -2.21
C GLU A 208 13.38 0.59 -1.39
N ARG A 209 13.30 1.58 -0.50
CA ARG A 209 12.08 1.90 0.25
C ARG A 209 10.94 2.35 -0.65
N PHE A 210 11.25 3.20 -1.64
CA PHE A 210 10.28 3.63 -2.64
C PHE A 210 9.87 2.48 -3.57
N LYS A 211 10.83 1.70 -4.09
CA LYS A 211 10.55 0.51 -4.90
C LYS A 211 9.70 -0.50 -4.13
N GLY A 212 9.98 -0.70 -2.84
CA GLY A 212 9.22 -1.55 -1.94
C GLY A 212 7.76 -1.15 -1.80
N LEU A 213 7.46 0.16 -1.78
CA LEU A 213 6.09 0.67 -1.76
C LEU A 213 5.33 0.34 -3.05
N VAL A 214 5.95 0.53 -4.22
CA VAL A 214 5.32 0.20 -5.51
C VAL A 214 5.10 -1.31 -5.63
N ARG A 215 6.09 -2.12 -5.24
CA ARG A 215 5.95 -3.59 -5.16
C ARG A 215 4.79 -4.01 -4.26
N LEU A 216 4.58 -3.31 -3.13
CA LEU A 216 3.45 -3.57 -2.24
C LEU A 216 2.11 -3.26 -2.91
N TYR A 217 2.01 -2.17 -3.67
CA TYR A 217 0.78 -1.85 -4.42
C TYR A 217 0.46 -2.91 -5.47
N LEU A 218 1.46 -3.32 -6.26
CA LEU A 218 1.28 -4.41 -7.24
C LEU A 218 0.83 -5.71 -6.57
N GLN A 219 1.41 -6.06 -5.42
CA GLN A 219 1.03 -7.27 -4.67
C GLN A 219 -0.38 -7.22 -4.07
N SER A 220 -0.97 -6.03 -3.96
CA SER A 220 -2.34 -5.87 -3.48
C SER A 220 -3.39 -5.98 -4.59
N CYS A 221 -2.95 -5.95 -5.85
CA CYS A 221 -3.78 -6.12 -7.03
C CYS A 221 -3.95 -7.60 -7.39
N SER A 222 -5.02 -7.91 -8.12
CA SER A 222 -5.19 -9.20 -8.78
C SER A 222 -4.06 -9.49 -9.78
N PRO A 223 -3.82 -10.78 -10.12
CA PRO A 223 -2.82 -11.16 -11.12
C PRO A 223 -3.09 -10.53 -12.50
N SER A 224 -4.37 -10.41 -12.91
CA SER A 224 -4.77 -9.78 -14.17
C SER A 224 -4.47 -8.28 -14.16
N THR A 225 -4.82 -7.58 -13.09
CA THR A 225 -4.48 -6.16 -12.92
C THR A 225 -2.97 -5.93 -12.88
N THR A 226 -2.20 -6.80 -12.23
CA THR A 226 -0.74 -6.71 -12.23
C THR A 226 -0.17 -6.86 -13.64
N HIS A 227 -0.69 -7.80 -14.42
CA HIS A 227 -0.31 -7.99 -15.82
C HIS A 227 -0.64 -6.75 -16.66
N LEU A 228 -1.84 -6.18 -16.48
CA LEU A 228 -2.25 -4.92 -17.11
C LEU A 228 -1.26 -3.80 -16.80
N ILE A 229 -0.86 -3.62 -15.54
CA ILE A 229 0.06 -2.55 -15.13
C ILE A 229 1.45 -2.73 -15.75
N LEU A 230 1.95 -3.98 -15.85
CA LEU A 230 3.22 -4.28 -16.50
C LEU A 230 3.20 -3.90 -17.98
N VAL A 231 2.13 -4.26 -18.70
CA VAL A 231 1.96 -3.89 -20.11
C VAL A 231 1.78 -2.38 -20.27
N ALA A 232 0.90 -1.77 -19.47
CA ALA A 232 0.66 -0.34 -19.47
C ALA A 232 1.94 0.47 -19.27
N ALA A 233 2.85 0.01 -18.39
CA ALA A 233 4.11 0.69 -18.13
C ALA A 233 4.97 0.79 -19.40
N VAL A 234 4.91 -0.21 -20.26
CA VAL A 234 5.62 -0.22 -21.54
C VAL A 234 4.96 0.72 -22.55
N LEU A 235 3.62 0.74 -22.62
CA LEU A 235 2.86 1.47 -23.64
C LEU A 235 3.05 2.99 -23.58
N GLY A 236 3.16 3.57 -22.38
CA GLY A 236 3.37 5.01 -22.23
C GLY A 236 2.82 5.58 -20.94
N THR A 237 2.83 6.91 -20.82
CA THR A 237 2.16 7.62 -19.72
C THR A 237 0.65 7.70 -19.93
N HIS A 238 0.21 7.91 -21.17
CA HIS A 238 -1.18 7.90 -21.60
C HIS A 238 -1.55 6.55 -22.20
N LEU A 239 -2.65 5.95 -21.72
CA LEU A 239 -3.07 4.62 -22.12
C LEU A 239 -4.31 4.71 -23.00
N ILE A 240 -4.20 4.19 -24.22
CA ILE A 240 -5.34 4.05 -25.11
C ILE A 240 -6.04 2.72 -24.82
N PHE A 241 -7.34 2.77 -24.57
CA PHE A 241 -8.11 1.59 -24.19
C PHE A 241 -8.07 0.48 -25.26
N GLY A 242 -8.16 0.85 -26.55
CA GLY A 242 -8.09 -0.09 -27.67
C GLY A 242 -6.73 -0.79 -27.80
N GLU A 243 -5.64 -0.06 -27.49
CA GLU A 243 -4.29 -0.60 -27.51
C GLU A 243 -4.07 -1.62 -26.38
N LEU A 244 -4.55 -1.29 -25.17
CA LEU A 244 -4.52 -2.22 -24.05
C LEU A 244 -5.29 -3.52 -24.35
N THR A 245 -6.47 -3.42 -24.97
CA THR A 245 -7.24 -4.62 -25.33
C THR A 245 -6.55 -5.52 -26.34
N GLU A 246 -5.89 -4.93 -27.35
CA GLU A 246 -5.16 -5.70 -28.37
C GLU A 246 -3.93 -6.38 -27.76
N VAL A 247 -3.07 -5.61 -27.08
CA VAL A 247 -1.79 -6.13 -26.55
C VAL A 247 -2.03 -7.17 -25.46
N LEU A 248 -3.08 -7.01 -24.65
CA LEU A 248 -3.46 -8.00 -23.64
C LEU A 248 -4.27 -9.17 -24.22
N GLY A 249 -4.77 -9.06 -25.47
CA GLY A 249 -5.68 -10.04 -26.07
C GLY A 249 -7.02 -10.18 -25.32
N LEU A 250 -7.49 -9.09 -24.70
CA LEU A 250 -8.68 -9.07 -23.84
C LEU A 250 -9.81 -8.25 -24.46
N LYS A 251 -11.05 -8.57 -24.11
CA LYS A 251 -12.21 -7.73 -24.45
C LYS A 251 -12.34 -6.55 -23.47
N ALA A 252 -12.95 -5.46 -23.93
CA ALA A 252 -13.19 -4.28 -23.11
C ALA A 252 -13.89 -4.58 -21.77
N SER A 253 -14.89 -5.47 -21.78
CA SER A 253 -15.63 -5.87 -20.58
C SER A 253 -14.77 -6.62 -19.54
N GLN A 254 -13.69 -7.26 -19.97
CA GLN A 254 -12.73 -7.94 -19.10
C GLN A 254 -11.68 -6.97 -18.55
N LEU A 255 -11.37 -5.89 -19.28
CA LEU A 255 -10.37 -4.90 -18.91
C LEU A 255 -10.89 -3.87 -17.88
N LEU A 256 -12.18 -3.53 -17.95
CA LEU A 256 -12.79 -2.52 -17.08
C LEU A 256 -12.59 -2.78 -15.57
N PRO A 257 -12.82 -4.00 -15.05
CA PRO A 257 -12.58 -4.28 -13.63
C PRO A 257 -11.11 -4.11 -13.23
N ASP A 258 -10.17 -4.51 -14.10
CA ASP A 258 -8.74 -4.40 -13.82
C ASP A 258 -8.27 -2.94 -13.81
N ILE A 259 -8.78 -2.10 -14.72
CA ILE A 259 -8.50 -0.66 -14.70
C ILE A 259 -9.07 -0.02 -13.44
N GLN A 260 -10.31 -0.34 -13.07
CA GLN A 260 -10.91 0.16 -11.84
C GLN A 260 -10.13 -0.28 -10.60
N GLU A 261 -9.65 -1.52 -10.58
CA GLU A 261 -8.79 -2.02 -9.50
C GLU A 261 -7.46 -1.25 -9.44
N ALA A 262 -6.78 -1.03 -10.57
CA ALA A 262 -5.53 -0.27 -10.65
C ALA A 262 -5.68 1.20 -10.24
N VAL A 263 -6.78 1.85 -10.64
CA VAL A 263 -7.13 3.21 -10.22
C VAL A 263 -7.40 3.25 -8.71
N THR A 264 -8.11 2.25 -8.20
CA THR A 264 -8.38 2.12 -6.75
C THR A 264 -7.13 1.83 -5.93
N ALA A 265 -6.15 1.13 -6.53
CA ALA A 265 -4.83 0.89 -5.97
C ALA A 265 -3.93 2.13 -6.04
N GLY A 266 -4.31 3.14 -6.84
CA GLY A 266 -3.58 4.40 -7.04
C GLY A 266 -2.33 4.25 -7.90
N LEU A 267 -2.27 3.19 -8.70
CA LEU A 267 -1.21 3.00 -9.69
C LEU A 267 -1.55 3.70 -11.01
N LEU A 268 -2.84 3.72 -11.35
CA LEU A 268 -3.40 4.50 -12.45
C LEU A 268 -4.29 5.62 -11.94
N SER A 269 -4.49 6.65 -12.75
CA SER A 269 -5.47 7.71 -12.57
C SER A 269 -6.33 7.81 -13.83
N GLN A 270 -7.62 8.08 -13.66
CA GLN A 270 -8.57 8.19 -14.76
C GLN A 270 -9.30 9.54 -14.69
N ASP A 271 -9.12 10.36 -15.72
CA ASP A 271 -9.83 11.63 -15.91
C ASP A 271 -10.71 11.52 -17.17
N GLY A 272 -11.98 11.17 -16.99
CA GLY A 272 -12.88 10.85 -18.10
C GLY A 272 -12.40 9.60 -18.84
N ASP A 273 -12.07 9.76 -20.13
CA ASP A 273 -11.57 8.68 -21.00
C ASP A 273 -10.04 8.54 -20.98
N ASP A 274 -9.32 9.50 -20.38
CA ASP A 274 -7.86 9.46 -20.27
C ASP A 274 -7.44 8.64 -19.05
N VAL A 275 -6.87 7.46 -19.30
CA VAL A 275 -6.24 6.62 -18.27
C VAL A 275 -4.74 6.82 -18.35
N ARG A 276 -4.11 7.19 -17.24
CA ARG A 276 -2.66 7.41 -17.17
C ARG A 276 -2.06 6.82 -15.90
N PHE A 277 -0.74 6.68 -15.85
CA PHE A 277 -0.08 6.38 -14.58
C PHE A 277 -0.27 7.51 -13.58
N ALA A 278 -0.70 7.17 -12.35
CA ALA A 278 -0.91 8.16 -11.30
C ALA A 278 0.39 8.88 -10.91
N ASN A 279 1.55 8.25 -11.18
CA ASN A 279 2.86 8.80 -10.90
C ASN A 279 3.91 8.28 -11.91
N PRO A 280 4.69 9.15 -12.57
CA PRO A 280 5.75 8.74 -13.50
C PRO A 280 6.83 7.84 -12.87
N LEU A 281 7.17 8.04 -11.59
CA LEU A 281 8.13 7.19 -10.89
C LEU A 281 7.56 5.80 -10.57
N PHE A 282 6.23 5.64 -10.42
CA PHE A 282 5.64 4.30 -10.30
C PHE A 282 5.83 3.52 -11.60
N ARG A 283 5.54 4.15 -12.74
CA ARG A 283 5.84 3.58 -14.07
C ARG A 283 7.31 3.21 -14.18
N ARG A 284 8.22 4.08 -13.74
CA ARG A 284 9.66 3.80 -13.79
C ARG A 284 10.05 2.57 -12.99
N VAL A 285 9.55 2.42 -11.77
CA VAL A 285 9.81 1.23 -10.93
C VAL A 285 9.27 -0.04 -11.60
N VAL A 286 8.07 0.02 -12.18
CA VAL A 286 7.49 -1.11 -12.91
C VAL A 286 8.37 -1.48 -14.10
N MET A 287 8.77 -0.50 -14.92
CA MET A 287 9.68 -0.70 -16.05
C MET A 287 11.01 -1.31 -15.60
N ASP A 288 11.66 -0.78 -14.57
CA ASP A 288 12.95 -1.26 -14.10
C ASP A 288 12.90 -2.71 -13.57
N SER A 289 11.71 -3.15 -13.11
CA SER A 289 11.48 -4.55 -12.68
C SER A 289 11.30 -5.55 -13.82
N MET A 290 11.05 -5.09 -15.04
CA MET A 290 10.84 -5.95 -16.22
C MET A 290 12.15 -6.30 -16.93
N ALA A 291 12.25 -7.52 -17.43
CA ALA A 291 13.33 -7.93 -18.33
C ALA A 291 13.31 -7.08 -19.62
N ALA A 292 14.48 -6.71 -20.14
CA ALA A 292 14.58 -5.90 -21.35
C ALA A 292 13.90 -6.57 -22.56
N SER A 293 14.00 -7.90 -22.68
CA SER A 293 13.33 -8.67 -23.74
C SER A 293 11.80 -8.57 -23.67
N ALA A 294 11.23 -8.62 -22.47
CA ALA A 294 9.79 -8.47 -22.28
C ALA A 294 9.31 -7.05 -22.64
N GLN A 295 10.10 -6.03 -22.31
CA GLN A 295 9.80 -4.65 -22.71
C GLN A 295 9.80 -4.51 -24.24
N VAL A 296 10.77 -5.09 -24.93
CA VAL A 296 10.86 -5.06 -26.40
C VAL A 296 9.67 -5.76 -27.04
N ALA A 297 9.36 -6.99 -26.62
CA ALA A 297 8.24 -7.76 -27.16
C ALA A 297 6.90 -7.03 -27.03
N VAL A 298 6.63 -6.42 -25.88
CA VAL A 298 5.39 -5.65 -25.65
C VAL A 298 5.36 -4.38 -26.51
N ARG A 299 6.50 -3.71 -26.74
CA ARG A 299 6.58 -2.55 -27.64
C ARG A 299 6.31 -2.94 -29.09
N GLU A 300 6.91 -4.03 -29.56
CA GLU A 300 6.70 -4.53 -30.93
C GLU A 300 5.21 -4.82 -31.18
N GLN A 301 4.53 -5.47 -30.24
CA GLN A 301 3.08 -5.71 -30.33
C GLN A 301 2.27 -4.41 -30.39
N ALA A 302 2.62 -3.42 -29.56
CA ALA A 302 1.95 -2.12 -29.53
C ALA A 302 2.17 -1.33 -30.82
N ASP A 303 3.40 -1.30 -31.32
CA ASP A 303 3.77 -0.60 -32.55
C ASP A 303 3.10 -1.23 -33.78
N GLU A 304 2.96 -2.56 -33.80
CA GLU A 304 2.24 -3.26 -34.85
C GLU A 304 0.74 -2.93 -34.84
N TYR A 305 0.11 -2.84 -33.66
CA TYR A 305 -1.26 -2.35 -33.52
C TYR A 305 -1.42 -0.90 -33.99
N ARG A 306 -0.51 0.00 -33.56
CA ARG A 306 -0.51 1.41 -33.96
C ARG A 306 -0.38 1.57 -35.47
N ALA A 307 0.51 0.81 -36.09
CA ALA A 307 0.72 0.79 -37.53
C ALA A 307 -0.55 0.34 -38.29
N ARG A 308 -1.23 -0.71 -37.79
CA ARG A 308 -2.49 -1.21 -38.37
C ARG A 308 -3.64 -0.21 -38.26
N GLN A 309 -3.77 0.46 -37.11
CA GLN A 309 -4.95 1.27 -36.80
C GLN A 309 -4.84 2.76 -37.19
N PHE A 310 -3.62 3.32 -37.19
CA PHE A 310 -3.40 4.76 -37.39
C PHE A 310 -2.48 5.08 -38.59
N GLY A 311 -1.86 4.07 -39.22
CA GLY A 311 -0.91 4.25 -40.33
C GLY A 311 0.44 4.83 -39.89
N ALA A 312 1.48 4.70 -40.74
CA ALA A 312 2.87 5.06 -40.45
C ALA A 312 3.16 6.57 -40.24
N ALA A 313 2.15 7.43 -40.29
CA ALA A 313 2.31 8.89 -40.42
C ALA A 313 2.03 9.71 -39.16
N LEU A 314 1.67 9.08 -38.03
CA LEU A 314 1.55 9.79 -36.75
C LEU A 314 2.82 9.62 -35.94
N ASP A 315 3.65 10.66 -35.94
CA ASP A 315 4.77 10.81 -35.01
C ASP A 315 4.23 10.87 -33.56
N TRP A 316 4.10 9.70 -32.96
CA TRP A 316 3.63 9.53 -31.58
C TRP A 316 4.68 9.92 -30.54
N SER A 317 5.95 10.06 -30.95
CA SER A 317 7.04 10.45 -30.05
C SER A 317 6.82 11.83 -29.41
N GLY A 318 6.03 12.69 -30.08
CA GLY A 318 5.68 14.02 -29.60
C GLY A 318 4.66 14.08 -28.44
N ARG A 319 3.91 13.01 -28.14
CA ARG A 319 2.96 12.99 -27.00
C ARG A 319 3.60 12.60 -25.67
N ASP A 320 4.62 11.75 -25.69
CA ASP A 320 5.42 11.41 -24.51
C ASP A 320 6.49 12.48 -24.17
N ALA A 321 6.87 13.30 -25.16
CA ALA A 321 7.88 14.36 -25.00
C ALA A 321 7.51 15.44 -23.96
N GLY A 322 6.23 15.60 -23.61
CA GLY A 322 5.80 16.55 -22.59
C GLY A 322 5.98 16.07 -21.14
N ALA A 323 6.11 14.76 -20.91
CA ALA A 323 6.20 14.18 -19.56
C ALA A 323 7.53 13.44 -19.29
N ASP A 324 8.20 12.94 -20.33
CA ASP A 324 9.50 12.25 -20.20
C ASP A 324 10.71 13.20 -20.33
N ALA A 325 10.53 14.43 -20.83
CA ALA A 325 11.62 15.40 -21.01
C ALA A 325 12.22 15.97 -19.70
N THR A 326 11.70 15.59 -18.53
CA THR A 326 12.26 16.01 -17.23
C THR A 326 13.00 14.92 -16.47
N VAL A 327 13.09 13.69 -16.99
CA VAL A 327 13.81 12.59 -16.33
C VAL A 327 15.00 12.16 -17.19
N VAL A 328 16.20 12.54 -16.76
CA VAL A 328 17.47 12.14 -17.39
C VAL A 328 17.57 10.60 -17.43
N PRO A 329 17.91 9.97 -18.56
CA PRO A 329 18.00 8.51 -18.66
C PRO A 329 19.21 8.00 -17.86
N LEU A 330 18.95 7.10 -16.91
CA LEU A 330 19.97 6.49 -16.06
C LEU A 330 20.35 5.10 -16.52
N ARG A 331 21.66 4.84 -16.49
CA ARG A 331 22.31 3.62 -16.95
C ARG A 331 22.11 2.49 -15.93
N ARG A 332 21.58 1.35 -16.40
CA ARG A 332 21.30 0.11 -15.62
C ARG A 332 22.60 -0.60 -15.17
N PRO A 333 22.71 -1.15 -13.95
CA PRO A 333 23.70 -2.18 -13.61
C PRO A 333 23.19 -3.61 -13.92
N ALA A 334 24.11 -4.54 -14.16
CA ALA A 334 23.88 -5.92 -14.64
C ALA A 334 23.38 -6.90 -13.56
N ALA A 335 22.69 -7.96 -14.00
CA ALA A 335 21.89 -8.91 -13.21
C ALA A 335 22.68 -9.99 -12.44
N ALA A 336 22.06 -10.57 -11.39
CA ALA A 336 22.54 -11.71 -10.59
C ALA A 336 21.52 -12.90 -10.60
N PRO A 337 21.94 -14.16 -10.30
CA PRO A 337 21.23 -15.39 -10.68
C PRO A 337 20.26 -15.99 -9.63
N ALA A 338 19.41 -16.94 -10.06
CA ALA A 338 18.23 -17.51 -9.35
C ALA A 338 18.51 -18.70 -8.36
N PRO A 339 17.62 -19.00 -7.38
CA PRO A 339 17.82 -20.03 -6.33
C PRO A 339 17.17 -21.43 -6.58
N PRO A 340 17.55 -22.50 -5.81
CA PRO A 340 17.39 -23.94 -6.12
C PRO A 340 16.20 -24.69 -5.39
N PRO A 341 15.97 -26.02 -5.61
CA PRO A 341 14.65 -26.67 -5.67
C PRO A 341 14.14 -27.39 -4.39
N ALA A 342 14.14 -26.72 -3.24
CA ALA A 342 13.43 -27.22 -2.03
C ALA A 342 11.94 -26.76 -1.98
N ALA A 343 11.42 -26.23 -3.09
CA ALA A 343 10.18 -25.47 -3.15
C ALA A 343 8.90 -26.30 -3.35
N ALA A 344 8.98 -27.62 -3.53
CA ALA A 344 7.83 -28.42 -3.98
C ALA A 344 6.66 -28.47 -2.97
N GLU A 345 6.93 -28.56 -1.66
CA GLU A 345 5.88 -28.60 -0.63
C GLU A 345 5.33 -27.21 -0.25
N TRP A 346 5.98 -26.16 -0.74
CA TRP A 346 5.63 -24.76 -0.51
C TRP A 346 5.26 -24.07 -1.83
N ALA A 347 5.09 -24.84 -2.92
CA ALA A 347 4.96 -24.34 -4.28
C ALA A 347 3.71 -23.47 -4.48
N HIS A 348 2.70 -23.67 -3.65
CA HIS A 348 1.46 -22.89 -3.65
C HIS A 348 1.56 -21.60 -2.81
N LEU A 349 2.67 -21.38 -2.12
CA LEU A 349 2.95 -20.19 -1.34
C LEU A 349 3.84 -19.23 -2.15
N THR A 350 3.45 -17.97 -2.18
CA THR A 350 4.30 -16.88 -2.69
C THR A 350 5.60 -16.78 -1.88
N GLU A 351 6.67 -16.25 -2.47
CA GLU A 351 7.99 -16.11 -1.79
C GLU A 351 7.87 -15.46 -0.40
N LYS A 352 7.01 -14.45 -0.25
CA LYS A 352 6.71 -13.82 1.05
C LYS A 352 5.99 -14.74 2.03
N GLN A 353 5.06 -15.55 1.57
CA GLN A 353 4.37 -16.53 2.40
C GLN A 353 5.32 -17.64 2.86
N VAL A 354 6.30 -18.03 2.03
CA VAL A 354 7.36 -18.95 2.43
C VAL A 354 8.21 -18.38 3.56
N VAL A 355 8.64 -17.12 3.45
CA VAL A 355 9.41 -16.45 4.50
C VAL A 355 8.61 -16.35 5.80
N ILE A 356 7.35 -15.91 5.73
CA ILE A 356 6.49 -15.79 6.92
C ILE A 356 6.20 -17.15 7.56
N ALA A 357 5.91 -18.19 6.77
CA ALA A 357 5.69 -19.52 7.30
C ALA A 357 6.99 -20.10 7.92
N ARG A 358 8.17 -19.86 7.35
CA ARG A 358 9.46 -20.26 7.94
C ARG A 358 9.72 -19.60 9.29
N LEU A 359 9.52 -18.28 9.40
CA LEU A 359 9.69 -17.56 10.67
C LEU A 359 8.65 -18.00 11.71
N THR A 360 7.45 -18.37 11.26
CA THR A 360 6.38 -18.90 12.12
C THR A 360 6.75 -20.29 12.67
N VAL A 361 7.34 -21.15 11.85
CA VAL A 361 7.85 -22.47 12.24
C VAL A 361 9.02 -22.35 13.23
N GLN A 362 9.85 -21.31 13.11
CA GLN A 362 10.91 -20.99 14.06
C GLN A 362 10.42 -20.47 15.42
N GLY A 363 9.10 -20.35 15.63
CA GLY A 363 8.51 -19.95 16.90
C GLY A 363 8.31 -18.44 17.09
N LEU A 364 8.67 -17.60 16.10
CA LEU A 364 8.54 -16.14 16.24
C LEU A 364 7.07 -15.69 16.26
N THR A 365 6.72 -14.83 17.20
CA THR A 365 5.39 -14.22 17.31
C THR A 365 5.09 -13.30 16.12
N ASN A 366 3.82 -13.00 15.88
CA ASN A 366 3.44 -12.14 14.75
C ASN A 366 4.00 -10.71 14.88
N LYS A 367 4.31 -10.27 16.10
CA LYS A 367 4.99 -8.99 16.38
C LYS A 367 6.47 -9.04 16.00
N GLU A 368 7.18 -10.11 16.37
CA GLU A 368 8.59 -10.30 16.02
C GLU A 368 8.78 -10.55 14.51
N ILE A 369 7.86 -11.28 13.87
CA ILE A 369 7.85 -11.45 12.41
C ILE A 369 7.60 -10.09 11.72
N ALA A 370 6.69 -9.28 12.27
CA ALA A 370 6.39 -7.96 11.75
C ALA A 370 7.61 -7.02 11.85
N GLU A 371 8.27 -6.98 13.00
CA GLU A 371 9.51 -6.21 13.20
C GLU A 371 10.64 -6.69 12.26
N ARG A 372 10.83 -8.01 12.14
CA ARG A 372 11.91 -8.60 11.32
C ARG A 372 11.69 -8.45 9.82
N LEU A 373 10.45 -8.35 9.37
CA LEU A 373 10.08 -8.17 7.96
C LEU A 373 9.70 -6.73 7.62
N TYR A 374 9.77 -5.80 8.58
CA TYR A 374 9.30 -4.41 8.46
C TYR A 374 7.85 -4.32 7.95
N LEU A 375 7.01 -5.24 8.44
CA LEU A 375 5.58 -5.33 8.17
C LEU A 375 4.80 -4.89 9.42
N SER A 376 3.50 -4.60 9.27
CA SER A 376 2.64 -4.48 10.44
C SER A 376 2.25 -5.87 10.97
N PRO A 377 1.98 -6.05 12.28
CA PRO A 377 1.43 -7.30 12.81
C PRO A 377 0.13 -7.73 12.10
N HIS A 378 -0.64 -6.77 11.60
CA HIS A 378 -1.85 -7.03 10.79
C HIS A 378 -1.53 -7.60 9.41
N THR A 379 -0.44 -7.16 8.78
CA THR A 379 0.03 -7.71 7.50
C THR A 379 0.52 -9.14 7.68
N VAL A 380 1.22 -9.45 8.78
CA VAL A 380 1.62 -10.82 9.12
C VAL A 380 0.40 -11.72 9.37
N ASN A 381 -0.59 -11.23 10.12
CA ASN A 381 -1.87 -11.95 10.34
C ASN A 381 -2.63 -12.21 9.04
N TYR A 382 -2.65 -11.24 8.12
CA TYR A 382 -3.25 -11.39 6.79
C TYR A 382 -2.56 -12.50 5.99
N HIS A 383 -1.23 -12.50 5.94
CA HIS A 383 -0.47 -13.52 5.22
C HIS A 383 -0.62 -14.90 5.88
N LEU A 384 -0.65 -14.99 7.21
CA LEU A 384 -0.90 -16.26 7.91
C LEU A 384 -2.28 -16.84 7.59
N ARG A 385 -3.34 -16.02 7.52
CA ARG A 385 -4.67 -16.49 7.08
C ARG A 385 -4.63 -17.03 5.64
N LYS A 386 -3.91 -16.36 4.74
CA LYS A 386 -3.73 -16.83 3.37
C LYS A 386 -2.90 -18.12 3.30
N ILE A 387 -1.88 -18.27 4.15
CA ILE A 387 -1.07 -19.50 4.26
C ILE A 387 -1.93 -20.65 4.78
N PHE A 388 -2.73 -20.42 5.82
CA PHE A 388 -3.63 -21.43 6.38
C PHE A 388 -4.66 -21.90 5.35
N GLN A 389 -5.21 -20.96 4.58
CA GLN A 389 -6.13 -21.27 3.49
C GLN A 389 -5.45 -22.04 2.35
N ALA A 390 -4.26 -21.61 1.93
CA ALA A 390 -3.51 -22.24 0.85
C ALA A 390 -3.02 -23.65 1.19
N LEU A 391 -2.70 -23.91 2.47
CA LEU A 391 -2.25 -25.21 2.97
C LEU A 391 -3.38 -26.06 3.57
N SER A 392 -4.63 -25.58 3.53
CA SER A 392 -5.80 -26.25 4.13
C SER A 392 -5.65 -26.62 5.62
N ILE A 393 -4.94 -25.78 6.39
CA ILE A 393 -4.71 -25.96 7.83
C ILE A 393 -5.47 -24.91 8.65
N ARG A 394 -5.69 -25.18 9.94
CA ARG A 394 -6.59 -24.37 10.78
C ARG A 394 -5.85 -23.54 11.84
N SER A 395 -4.61 -23.89 12.15
CA SER A 395 -3.87 -23.23 13.22
C SER A 395 -2.37 -23.12 12.94
N ARG A 396 -1.73 -22.19 13.67
CA ARG A 396 -0.28 -22.05 13.73
C ARG A 396 0.41 -23.33 14.19
N THR A 397 -0.21 -24.07 15.11
CA THR A 397 0.27 -25.37 15.60
C THR A 397 0.25 -26.42 14.49
N ASP A 398 -0.77 -26.39 13.62
CA ASP A 398 -0.84 -27.28 12.45
C ASP A 398 0.25 -26.94 11.43
N LEU A 399 0.57 -25.66 11.23
CA LEU A 399 1.66 -25.22 10.35
C LEU A 399 3.03 -25.73 10.86
N VAL A 400 3.27 -25.61 12.16
CA VAL A 400 4.50 -26.11 12.81
C VAL A 400 4.58 -27.64 12.70
N ARG A 401 3.46 -28.34 12.95
CA ARG A 401 3.39 -29.80 12.84
C ARG A 401 3.65 -30.28 11.42
N LEU A 402 3.05 -29.64 10.42
CA LEU A 402 3.22 -29.94 9.00
C LEU A 402 4.67 -29.76 8.54
N ALA A 403 5.34 -28.70 9.01
CA ALA A 403 6.75 -28.47 8.72
C ALA A 403 7.69 -29.51 9.37
N HIS A 404 7.37 -30.00 10.57
CA HIS A 404 8.16 -31.05 11.23
C HIS A 404 7.95 -32.44 10.59
N THR A 405 6.74 -32.75 10.12
CA THR A 405 6.49 -34.00 9.37
C THR A 405 7.18 -34.01 8.00
N ALA A 406 7.26 -32.87 7.33
CA ALA A 406 8.03 -32.69 6.10
C ALA A 406 9.55 -32.86 6.30
N ALA A 407 10.09 -32.29 7.39
CA ALA A 407 11.50 -32.43 7.74
C ALA A 407 11.88 -33.88 8.11
N ALA A 408 10.96 -34.63 8.74
CA ALA A 408 11.16 -36.05 9.09
C ALA A 408 11.04 -36.99 7.87
N GLY A 409 10.28 -36.60 6.83
CA GLY A 409 10.15 -37.36 5.58
C GLY A 409 11.34 -37.22 4.62
N GLY A 410 12.17 -36.18 4.78
CA GLY A 410 13.34 -35.91 3.93
C GLY A 410 14.63 -36.68 4.30
N THR A 411 14.67 -37.35 5.45
CA THR A 411 15.84 -38.11 5.93
C THR A 411 15.75 -39.62 5.72
N GLY A 412 14.78 -40.12 4.95
CA GLY A 412 14.58 -41.56 4.70
C GLY A 412 15.29 -42.14 3.47
N ALA A 413 15.94 -41.33 2.62
CA ALA A 413 16.45 -41.76 1.31
C ALA A 413 17.99 -41.71 1.15
N SER A 414 18.76 -41.61 2.24
CA SER A 414 20.23 -41.68 2.20
C SER A 414 20.77 -42.44 3.41
N GLY A 415 20.54 -43.75 3.43
CA GLY A 415 21.01 -44.64 4.49
C GLY A 415 21.10 -46.12 4.09
N ALA A 416 21.15 -46.42 2.78
CA ALA A 416 21.20 -47.78 2.26
C ALA A 416 22.32 -47.95 1.21
N ALA A 417 23.52 -47.45 1.50
CA ALA A 417 24.73 -47.78 0.75
C ALA A 417 25.98 -47.36 1.55
N GLU A 418 26.29 -48.07 2.64
CA GLU A 418 27.64 -48.26 3.19
C GLU A 418 27.57 -48.91 4.57
N ARG A 419 27.50 -50.23 4.60
CA ARG A 419 28.08 -51.09 5.65
C ARG A 419 27.90 -52.56 5.27
N ARG A 420 28.77 -53.05 4.38
CA ARG A 420 29.08 -54.49 4.23
C ARG A 420 30.38 -54.67 3.45
N ILE A 421 31.51 -54.28 4.06
CA ILE A 421 32.81 -54.91 3.80
C ILE A 421 33.55 -55.03 5.14
N GLY A 422 33.82 -56.29 5.52
CA GLY A 422 34.92 -56.68 6.41
C GLY A 422 34.59 -56.93 7.88
N GLY A 423 34.50 -58.21 8.29
CA GLY A 423 34.79 -58.58 9.69
C GLY A 423 34.02 -59.73 10.33
N HIS A 424 33.86 -60.88 9.68
CA HIS A 424 33.67 -62.16 10.40
C HIS A 424 34.99 -62.92 10.39
N ALA A 425 35.60 -63.05 11.57
CA ALA A 425 36.61 -64.04 11.90
C ALA A 425 36.14 -64.76 13.17
N GLN A 426 35.76 -66.03 12.99
CA GLN A 426 35.61 -67.15 13.93
C GLN A 426 34.94 -68.25 13.08
N ALA A 427 35.52 -69.41 12.79
CA ALA A 427 36.60 -70.17 13.41
C ALA A 427 37.51 -70.83 12.37
#